data_AF-A0A2E9R719-F1
#
_entry.id   AF-A0A2E9R719-F1
#
_cell.length_a   1.000
_cell.length_b   1.000
_cell.length_c   1.000
_cell.angle_alpha   90.00
_cell.angle_beta   90.00
_cell.angle_gamma   90.00
#
_symmetry.space_group_name_H-M   'P 1'
#
loop_
_entity.id
_entity.type
_entity.pdbx_description
1 polymer ?
#
loop_
_entity_poly.entity_id
_entity_poly.type
_entity_poly.pdbx_seq_one_letter_code
_entity_poly.pdbx_strand_id
1 'polypeptide(L)'
;MHPSLVYFYTKYLSNLQEVMMACPRKQQAGFTLTELMVTVIVIGILAAVAVPSYTRYIRNVKMQEARTMLPQIAMKEKAYYLEFRSYLTTSKKNPTAMPCGGSQQTWLATDAEWNALGFRPATPGTYFQYFVHANDNKTTLPSCVGAINTGLHYPTATRGDWFVACAYGNLVGNSCGSLTTSNKSFLSFGISGSERFGGRVFGNPNTK
;
A
#
# COMPACT_ATOMS: atom_id res chain seq x y z
N MET A 1 -92.57 -11.32 -34.25
CA MET A 1 -91.26 -10.64 -34.24
C MET A 1 -90.89 -10.40 -32.78
N HIS A 2 -90.03 -11.24 -32.21
CA HIS A 2 -89.82 -11.36 -30.75
C HIS A 2 -88.69 -10.42 -30.27
N PRO A 3 -88.93 -9.43 -29.37
CA PRO A 3 -87.92 -8.44 -28.93
C PRO A 3 -86.96 -8.92 -27.80
N SER A 4 -86.93 -10.21 -27.48
CA SER A 4 -86.27 -10.71 -26.26
C SER A 4 -84.74 -10.92 -26.35
N LEU A 5 -84.15 -10.94 -27.55
CA LEU A 5 -82.71 -11.16 -27.70
C LEU A 5 -81.88 -9.86 -27.62
N VAL A 6 -82.45 -8.71 -27.98
CA VAL A 6 -81.73 -7.41 -27.95
C VAL A 6 -81.46 -6.96 -26.51
N TYR A 7 -82.41 -7.20 -25.60
CA TYR A 7 -82.28 -6.84 -24.18
C TYR A 7 -81.21 -7.66 -23.45
N PHE A 8 -80.97 -8.90 -23.90
CA PHE A 8 -79.93 -9.77 -23.34
C PHE A 8 -78.52 -9.28 -23.70
N TYR A 9 -78.33 -8.77 -24.93
CA TYR A 9 -77.05 -8.23 -25.37
C TYR A 9 -76.73 -6.85 -24.77
N THR A 10 -77.72 -5.96 -24.66
CA THR A 10 -77.48 -4.61 -24.11
C THR A 10 -77.19 -4.65 -22.61
N LYS A 11 -77.78 -5.59 -21.84
CA LYS A 11 -77.49 -5.79 -20.42
C LYS A 11 -76.14 -6.47 -20.14
N TYR A 12 -75.63 -7.27 -21.10
CA TYR A 12 -74.29 -7.85 -21.01
C TYR A 12 -73.19 -6.82 -21.22
N LEU A 13 -73.40 -5.86 -22.14
CA LEU A 13 -72.43 -4.80 -22.43
C LEU A 13 -72.33 -3.74 -21.33
N SER A 14 -73.41 -3.43 -20.60
CA SER A 14 -73.35 -2.48 -19.48
C SER A 14 -72.65 -3.05 -18.23
N ASN A 15 -72.78 -4.36 -17.98
CA ASN A 15 -72.10 -5.03 -16.85
C ASN A 15 -70.59 -5.22 -17.07
N LEU A 16 -70.11 -5.20 -18.32
CA LEU A 16 -68.68 -5.25 -18.64
C LEU A 16 -67.96 -3.91 -18.41
N GLN A 17 -68.70 -2.81 -18.24
CA GLN A 17 -68.12 -1.50 -18.04
C GLN A 17 -67.83 -1.19 -16.56
N GLU A 18 -68.39 -1.95 -15.60
CA GLU A 18 -68.10 -1.80 -14.17
C GLU A 18 -66.82 -2.52 -13.71
N VAL A 19 -66.45 -3.64 -14.35
CA VAL A 19 -65.26 -4.43 -13.96
C VAL A 19 -63.95 -3.78 -14.43
N MET A 20 -64.02 -2.77 -15.30
CA MET A 20 -62.85 -2.03 -15.78
C MET A 20 -62.39 -0.91 -14.82
N MET A 21 -62.99 -0.78 -13.63
CA MET A 21 -62.54 0.13 -12.58
C MET A 21 -61.80 -0.62 -11.47
N ALA A 22 -60.59 -0.13 -11.18
CA ALA A 22 -59.70 -0.51 -10.07
C ALA A 22 -58.71 -1.67 -10.30
N CYS A 23 -57.82 -1.52 -11.30
CA CYS A 23 -56.45 -1.95 -11.07
C CYS A 23 -55.79 -0.92 -10.11
N PRO A 24 -55.32 -1.30 -8.91
CA PRO A 24 -54.65 -0.35 -8.03
C PRO A 24 -53.39 0.14 -8.74
N ARG A 25 -53.36 1.44 -9.08
CA ARG A 25 -52.15 2.10 -9.57
C ARG A 25 -51.12 1.98 -8.45
N LYS A 26 -50.23 0.98 -8.54
CA LYS A 26 -49.03 0.91 -7.71
C LYS A 26 -48.37 2.28 -7.84
N GLN A 27 -48.32 3.03 -6.76
CA GLN A 27 -47.57 4.27 -6.71
C GLN A 27 -46.13 3.89 -7.03
N GLN A 28 -45.66 4.26 -8.21
CA GLN A 28 -44.26 4.13 -8.56
C GLN A 28 -43.50 5.07 -7.62
N ALA A 29 -42.94 4.51 -6.55
CA ALA A 29 -41.98 5.20 -5.70
C ALA A 29 -40.69 5.36 -6.49
N GLY A 30 -40.68 6.33 -7.41
CA GLY A 30 -39.49 6.74 -8.15
C GLY A 30 -38.67 7.71 -7.30
N PHE A 31 -37.35 7.53 -7.28
CA PHE A 31 -36.41 8.51 -6.75
C PHE A 31 -36.62 9.86 -7.44
N THR A 32 -36.66 10.94 -6.65
CA THR A 32 -36.77 12.29 -7.21
C THR A 32 -35.41 12.78 -7.70
N LEU A 33 -35.38 13.60 -8.76
CA LEU A 33 -34.13 14.18 -9.28
C LEU A 33 -33.44 15.06 -8.23
N THR A 34 -34.23 15.70 -7.36
CA THR A 34 -33.75 16.52 -6.24
C THR A 34 -33.09 15.68 -5.14
N GLU A 35 -33.62 14.50 -4.84
CA GLU A 35 -33.04 13.56 -3.88
C GLU A 35 -31.68 13.05 -4.34
N LEU A 36 -31.54 12.78 -5.64
CA LEU A 36 -30.24 12.43 -6.23
C LEU A 36 -29.24 13.60 -6.15
N MET A 37 -29.67 14.83 -6.46
CA MET A 37 -28.78 16.01 -6.43
C MET A 37 -28.21 16.28 -5.03
N VAL A 38 -29.05 16.28 -4.00
CA VAL A 38 -28.59 16.50 -2.62
C VAL A 38 -27.65 15.36 -2.19
N THR A 39 -27.98 14.12 -2.54
CA THR A 39 -27.15 12.96 -2.20
C THR A 39 -25.75 13.05 -2.81
N VAL A 40 -25.63 13.42 -4.09
CA VAL A 40 -24.32 13.57 -4.75
C VAL A 40 -23.50 14.69 -4.13
N ILE A 41 -24.13 15.80 -3.72
CA ILE A 41 -23.44 16.90 -3.04
C ILE A 41 -22.88 16.44 -1.69
N VAL A 42 -23.68 15.76 -0.87
CA VAL A 42 -23.25 15.24 0.43
C VAL A 42 -22.11 14.23 0.26
N ILE A 43 -22.23 13.28 -0.68
CA ILE A 43 -21.16 12.32 -0.99
C ILE A 43 -19.89 13.04 -1.48
N GLY A 44 -20.02 14.10 -2.29
CA GLY A 44 -18.89 14.90 -2.77
C GLY A 44 -18.09 15.54 -1.64
N ILE A 45 -18.77 16.13 -0.65
CA ILE A 45 -18.12 16.74 0.53
C ILE A 45 -17.41 15.67 1.35
N LEU A 46 -18.06 14.53 1.60
CA LEU A 46 -17.47 13.42 2.36
C LEU A 46 -16.24 12.85 1.65
N ALA A 47 -16.32 12.64 0.33
CA ALA A 47 -15.22 12.11 -0.47
C ALA A 47 -13.99 13.02 -0.46
N ALA A 48 -14.18 14.34 -0.52
CA ALA A 48 -13.09 15.33 -0.52
C ALA A 48 -12.19 15.23 0.72
N VAL A 49 -12.76 14.93 1.89
CA VAL A 49 -12.02 14.76 3.15
C VAL A 49 -11.54 13.31 3.34
N ALA A 50 -12.38 12.33 2.97
CA ALA A 50 -12.10 10.92 3.22
C ALA A 50 -10.92 10.39 2.38
N VAL A 51 -10.82 10.75 1.11
CA VAL A 51 -9.79 10.24 0.18
C VAL A 51 -8.35 10.57 0.64
N PRO A 52 -7.97 11.83 0.93
CA PRO A 52 -6.60 12.13 1.38
C PRO A 52 -6.30 11.54 2.76
N SER A 53 -7.30 11.44 3.65
CA SER A 53 -7.13 10.82 4.97
C SER A 53 -6.85 9.32 4.85
N TYR A 54 -7.65 8.61 4.04
CA TYR A 54 -7.50 7.17 3.82
C TYR A 54 -6.15 6.81 3.17
N THR A 55 -5.70 7.58 2.18
CA THR A 55 -4.40 7.35 1.53
C THR A 55 -3.21 7.52 2.49
N ARG A 56 -3.28 8.47 3.43
CA ARG A 56 -2.28 8.63 4.50
C ARG A 56 -2.31 7.46 5.48
N TYR A 57 -3.51 7.01 5.86
CA TYR A 57 -3.67 5.86 6.75
C TYR A 57 -3.02 4.59 6.17
N ILE A 58 -3.34 4.24 4.91
CA ILE A 58 -2.76 3.07 4.24
C ILE A 58 -1.23 3.20 4.11
N ARG A 59 -0.72 4.40 3.86
CA ARG A 59 0.72 4.65 3.84
C ARG A 59 1.35 4.31 5.19
N ASN A 60 0.79 4.79 6.29
CA ASN A 60 1.31 4.56 7.64
C ASN A 60 1.29 3.08 8.01
N VAL A 61 0.22 2.36 7.67
CA VAL A 61 0.13 0.90 7.86
C VAL A 61 1.25 0.19 7.11
N LYS A 62 1.53 0.58 5.86
CA LYS A 62 2.67 0.03 5.10
C LYS A 62 4.00 0.36 5.78
N MET A 63 4.21 1.60 6.21
CA MET A 63 5.45 2.00 6.91
C MET A 63 5.71 1.15 8.17
N GLN A 64 4.65 0.71 8.85
CA GLN A 64 4.77 -0.12 10.04
C GLN A 64 5.49 -1.45 9.74
N GLU A 65 5.32 -2.02 8.55
CA GLU A 65 6.05 -3.23 8.12
C GLU A 65 7.56 -3.00 8.22
N ALA A 66 8.08 -1.96 7.55
CA ALA A 66 9.51 -1.65 7.55
C ALA A 66 10.03 -1.32 8.96
N ARG A 67 9.24 -0.64 9.79
CA ARG A 67 9.58 -0.33 11.19
C ARG A 67 9.73 -1.58 12.06
N THR A 68 9.02 -2.66 11.72
CA THR A 68 9.11 -3.95 12.43
C THR A 68 10.19 -4.86 11.86
N MET A 69 10.37 -4.88 10.54
CA MET A 69 11.32 -5.77 9.87
C MET A 69 12.77 -5.32 10.04
N LEU A 70 13.06 -4.03 9.95
CA LEU A 70 14.44 -3.55 10.02
C LEU A 70 15.12 -3.88 11.36
N PRO A 71 14.51 -3.68 12.54
CA PRO A 71 15.13 -4.08 13.80
C PRO A 71 15.39 -5.59 13.88
N GLN A 72 14.54 -6.41 13.29
CA GLN A 72 14.75 -7.86 13.23
C GLN A 72 15.96 -8.22 12.36
N ILE A 73 16.12 -7.56 11.21
CA ILE A 73 17.32 -7.69 10.36
C ILE A 73 18.57 -7.28 11.16
N ALA A 74 18.50 -6.17 11.88
CA ALA A 74 19.62 -5.70 12.72
C ALA A 74 19.98 -6.68 13.86
N MET A 75 19.00 -7.38 14.44
CA MET A 75 19.25 -8.44 15.42
C MET A 75 19.94 -9.64 14.77
N LYS A 76 19.55 -10.01 13.54
CA LYS A 76 20.18 -11.09 12.78
C LYS A 76 21.61 -10.77 12.40
N GLU A 77 21.89 -9.54 11.97
CA GLU A 77 23.24 -9.06 11.70
C GLU A 77 24.14 -9.15 12.94
N LYS A 78 23.63 -8.74 14.10
CA LYS A 78 24.36 -8.89 15.37
C LYS A 78 24.62 -10.35 15.72
N ALA A 79 23.63 -11.23 15.51
CA ALA A 79 23.81 -12.67 15.74
C ALA A 79 24.88 -13.25 14.80
N TYR A 80 24.84 -12.88 13.52
CA TYR A 80 25.82 -13.30 12.52
C TYR A 80 27.24 -12.82 12.89
N TYR A 81 27.37 -11.59 13.40
CA TYR A 81 28.66 -11.06 13.89
C TYR A 81 29.24 -11.86 15.07
N LEU A 82 28.39 -12.35 15.98
CA LEU A 82 28.85 -13.17 17.11
C LEU A 82 29.46 -14.49 16.66
N GLU A 83 28.98 -15.04 15.53
CA GLU A 83 29.44 -16.32 14.98
C GLU A 83 30.65 -16.14 14.04
N PHE A 84 30.57 -15.22 13.08
CA PHE A 84 31.54 -15.07 12.00
C PHE A 84 32.48 -13.86 12.14
N ARG A 85 32.35 -13.08 13.24
CA ARG A 85 33.15 -11.87 13.53
C ARG A 85 33.15 -10.82 12.41
N SER A 86 32.12 -10.85 11.58
CA SER A 86 31.91 -9.92 10.48
C SER A 86 30.41 -9.75 10.26
N TYR A 87 29.99 -8.58 9.77
CA TYR A 87 28.60 -8.37 9.34
C TYR A 87 28.43 -8.84 7.90
N LEU A 88 27.21 -9.22 7.53
CA LEU A 88 26.91 -9.70 6.18
C LEU A 88 26.45 -8.54 5.30
N THR A 89 26.96 -8.48 4.07
CA THR A 89 26.41 -7.60 3.05
C THR A 89 25.52 -8.40 2.11
N THR A 90 24.41 -7.80 1.69
CA THR A 90 23.60 -8.34 0.60
C THR A 90 23.95 -7.61 -0.70
N SER A 91 24.30 -8.34 -1.75
CA SER A 91 24.54 -7.83 -3.09
C SER A 91 23.25 -7.47 -3.84
N LYS A 92 22.11 -8.06 -3.44
CA LYS A 92 20.80 -7.83 -4.08
C LYS A 92 19.73 -7.44 -3.07
N LYS A 93 18.77 -6.63 -3.55
CA LYS A 93 17.56 -6.31 -2.80
C LYS A 93 16.60 -7.50 -2.80
N ASN A 94 15.92 -7.74 -1.69
CA ASN A 94 14.88 -8.76 -1.57
C ASN A 94 13.57 -8.13 -1.07
N PRO A 95 12.45 -8.26 -1.79
CA PRO A 95 12.31 -8.83 -3.13
C PRO A 95 13.06 -8.05 -4.22
N THR A 96 13.43 -8.72 -5.33
CA THR A 96 14.16 -8.08 -6.45
C THR A 96 13.31 -7.05 -7.19
N ALA A 97 12.01 -7.32 -7.33
CA ALA A 97 11.06 -6.39 -7.91
C ALA A 97 10.63 -5.34 -6.88
N MET A 98 10.52 -4.08 -7.31
CA MET A 98 10.08 -2.98 -6.45
C MET A 98 8.57 -3.06 -6.22
N PRO A 99 8.09 -3.14 -4.96
CA PRO A 99 6.68 -2.98 -4.67
C PRO A 99 6.19 -1.59 -5.11
N CYS A 100 5.21 -1.55 -6.01
CA CYS A 100 4.55 -0.33 -6.48
C CYS A 100 3.04 -0.55 -6.54
N GLY A 101 2.25 0.50 -6.81
CA GLY A 101 0.79 0.35 -6.93
C GLY A 101 0.09 -0.01 -5.61
N GLY A 102 0.83 -0.10 -4.50
CA GLY A 102 0.32 -0.67 -3.25
C GLY A 102 0.21 -2.20 -3.25
N SER A 103 0.85 -2.88 -4.20
CA SER A 103 0.97 -4.34 -4.23
C SER A 103 2.16 -4.81 -3.40
N GLN A 104 2.02 -5.97 -2.74
CA GLN A 104 3.14 -6.65 -2.11
C GLN A 104 3.98 -7.38 -3.16
N GLN A 105 5.25 -7.61 -2.85
CA GLN A 105 6.12 -8.51 -3.60
C GLN A 105 6.52 -9.69 -2.73
N THR A 106 6.69 -10.85 -3.34
CA THR A 106 7.01 -12.07 -2.61
C THR A 106 8.47 -12.08 -2.18
N TRP A 107 8.72 -12.40 -0.91
CA TRP A 107 10.06 -12.63 -0.39
C TRP A 107 10.72 -13.82 -1.10
N LEU A 108 11.91 -13.60 -1.65
CA LEU A 108 12.68 -14.65 -2.32
C LEU A 108 13.47 -15.44 -1.26
N ALA A 109 12.91 -16.56 -0.83
CA ALA A 109 13.54 -17.46 0.15
C ALA A 109 14.73 -18.25 -0.41
N THR A 110 15.01 -18.17 -1.71
CA THR A 110 16.15 -18.83 -2.35
C THR A 110 17.40 -17.96 -2.41
N ASP A 111 17.33 -16.72 -1.95
CA ASP A 111 18.48 -15.82 -1.95
C ASP A 111 19.53 -16.29 -0.93
N ALA A 112 20.75 -16.55 -1.41
CA ALA A 112 21.82 -17.15 -0.62
C ALA A 112 22.25 -16.27 0.56
N GLU A 113 22.28 -14.95 0.39
CA GLU A 113 22.75 -14.01 1.41
C GLU A 113 21.69 -13.84 2.51
N TRP A 114 20.42 -13.73 2.13
CA TRP A 114 19.32 -13.69 3.09
C TRP A 114 19.16 -15.00 3.87
N ASN A 115 19.45 -16.13 3.22
CA ASN A 115 19.51 -17.44 3.87
C ASN A 115 20.69 -17.54 4.83
N ALA A 116 21.87 -17.04 4.46
CA ALA A 116 23.03 -16.98 5.33
C ALA A 116 22.80 -16.09 6.56
N LEU A 117 22.10 -14.96 6.39
CA LEU A 117 21.69 -14.10 7.50
C LEU A 117 20.63 -14.75 8.40
N GLY A 118 19.91 -15.76 7.89
CA GLY A 118 18.83 -16.44 8.60
C GLY A 118 17.63 -15.53 8.88
N PHE A 119 17.43 -14.49 8.06
CA PHE A 119 16.27 -13.60 8.15
C PHE A 119 15.21 -13.98 7.11
N ARG A 120 13.96 -14.06 7.57
CA ARG A 120 12.78 -14.21 6.72
C ARG A 120 11.58 -13.49 7.36
N PRO A 121 10.80 -12.73 6.60
CA PRO A 121 9.55 -12.17 7.09
C PRO A 121 8.57 -13.28 7.46
N ALA A 122 7.71 -13.01 8.45
CA ALA A 122 6.62 -13.93 8.82
C ALA A 122 5.54 -14.02 7.74
N THR A 123 5.38 -12.97 6.94
CA THR A 123 4.45 -12.92 5.80
C THR A 123 5.19 -13.14 4.49
N PRO A 124 4.59 -13.85 3.51
CA PRO A 124 5.21 -14.06 2.20
C PRO A 124 5.39 -12.77 1.39
N GLY A 125 4.54 -11.77 1.61
CA GLY A 125 4.52 -10.51 0.87
C GLY A 125 5.06 -9.33 1.67
N THR A 126 5.85 -8.47 1.03
CA THR A 126 6.39 -7.23 1.60
C THR A 126 6.05 -6.01 0.73
N TYR A 127 5.82 -4.86 1.36
CA TYR A 127 5.64 -3.56 0.70
C TYR A 127 6.95 -2.81 0.45
N PHE A 128 8.06 -3.36 0.95
CA PHE A 128 9.39 -2.81 0.77
C PHE A 128 10.35 -3.87 0.24
N GLN A 129 11.35 -3.41 -0.49
CA GLN A 129 12.57 -4.15 -0.75
C GLN A 129 13.55 -3.87 0.39
N TYR A 130 14.22 -4.90 0.87
CA TYR A 130 15.21 -4.81 1.92
C TYR A 130 16.59 -5.12 1.34
N PHE A 131 17.63 -4.51 1.90
CA PHE A 131 19.02 -4.91 1.69
C PHE A 131 19.87 -4.45 2.87
N VAL A 132 20.98 -5.15 3.08
CA VAL A 132 21.98 -4.83 4.09
C VAL A 132 23.29 -4.50 3.41
N HIS A 133 24.00 -3.54 3.96
CA HIS A 133 25.36 -3.23 3.59
C HIS A 133 26.26 -3.24 4.81
N ALA A 134 27.43 -3.86 4.69
CA ALA A 134 28.33 -4.07 5.80
C ALA A 134 29.79 -3.99 5.35
N ASN A 135 30.62 -3.38 6.21
CA ASN A 135 32.09 -3.47 6.16
C ASN A 135 32.73 -3.26 4.77
N ASP A 136 32.11 -2.49 3.90
CA ASP A 136 32.65 -2.30 2.56
C ASP A 136 33.71 -1.20 2.59
N ASN A 137 34.92 -1.53 2.15
CA ASN A 137 35.98 -0.57 1.90
C ASN A 137 35.65 0.35 0.69
N LYS A 138 34.38 0.54 0.34
CA LYS A 138 33.99 1.37 -0.79
C LYS A 138 34.09 2.82 -0.38
N THR A 139 34.85 3.57 -1.17
CA THR A 139 34.90 5.03 -1.16
C THR A 139 33.58 5.67 -1.61
N THR A 140 32.68 4.88 -2.19
CA THR A 140 31.32 5.27 -2.56
C THR A 140 30.31 4.61 -1.63
N LEU A 141 29.65 5.47 -0.85
CA LEU A 141 28.69 5.12 0.19
C LEU A 141 27.62 4.13 -0.32
N PRO A 142 27.27 3.08 0.45
CA PRO A 142 26.10 2.28 0.19
C PRO A 142 24.89 3.12 0.54
N SER A 143 24.41 3.78 -0.48
CA SER A 143 23.26 4.64 -0.43
C SER A 143 22.06 3.81 0.03
N CYS A 144 21.50 4.04 1.22
CA CYS A 144 20.07 3.78 1.48
C CYS A 144 19.16 4.69 0.59
N VAL A 145 19.67 5.13 -0.57
CA VAL A 145 19.17 6.25 -1.36
C VAL A 145 19.30 5.99 -2.89
N GLY A 146 18.13 5.89 -3.53
CA GLY A 146 17.78 6.75 -4.68
C GLY A 146 17.11 8.06 -4.23
N ALA A 147 17.10 8.37 -2.93
CA ALA A 147 16.66 9.65 -2.36
C ALA A 147 17.83 10.63 -2.09
N ILE A 148 18.19 11.44 -3.09
CA ILE A 148 18.72 12.81 -2.95
C ILE A 148 19.32 13.17 -1.58
N ASN A 149 20.65 13.20 -1.48
CA ASN A 149 21.45 14.06 -0.59
C ASN A 149 20.90 14.33 0.83
N THR A 150 20.57 13.30 1.61
CA THR A 150 20.03 13.48 2.97
C THR A 150 21.09 13.57 4.08
N GLY A 151 22.33 13.95 3.78
CA GLY A 151 23.33 14.23 4.84
C GLY A 151 23.52 13.07 5.84
N LEU A 152 23.39 11.84 5.36
CA LEU A 152 23.65 10.65 6.16
C LEU A 152 25.16 10.53 6.37
N HIS A 153 25.64 10.88 7.56
CA HIS A 153 27.00 10.60 7.98
C HIS A 153 27.13 9.11 8.31
N TYR A 154 27.72 8.36 7.38
CA TYR A 154 28.27 7.02 7.63
C TYR A 154 29.72 7.18 8.13
N PRO A 155 30.21 6.33 9.04
CA PRO A 155 31.59 6.41 9.49
C PRO A 155 32.55 6.10 8.33
N THR A 156 33.48 7.02 8.03
CA THR A 156 34.45 6.93 6.91
C THR A 156 35.58 5.92 7.15
N ALA A 157 35.32 4.87 7.92
CA ALA A 157 36.28 3.93 8.52
C ALA A 157 37.27 4.60 9.49
N THR A 158 37.43 4.00 10.68
CA THR A 158 38.74 3.88 11.35
C THR A 158 38.69 3.05 12.63
N ARG A 159 37.52 2.79 13.24
CA ARG A 159 37.41 1.81 14.35
C ARG A 159 36.07 1.07 14.37
N GLY A 160 36.08 -0.18 13.92
CA GLY A 160 35.03 -1.18 14.17
C GLY A 160 34.23 -1.59 12.94
N ASP A 161 33.77 -2.84 12.97
CA ASP A 161 32.83 -3.39 12.01
C ASP A 161 31.49 -2.66 12.10
N TRP A 162 30.85 -2.40 10.97
CA TRP A 162 29.56 -1.73 10.89
C TRP A 162 28.65 -2.36 9.86
N PHE A 163 27.35 -2.14 10.06
CA PHE A 163 26.33 -2.47 9.06
C PHE A 163 25.26 -1.39 8.99
N VAL A 164 24.57 -1.39 7.86
CA VAL A 164 23.38 -0.61 7.59
C VAL A 164 22.33 -1.48 6.92
N ALA A 165 21.14 -1.57 7.52
CA ALA A 165 19.99 -2.22 6.91
C ALA A 165 19.04 -1.16 6.36
N CYS A 166 18.64 -1.30 5.10
CA CYS A 166 17.76 -0.35 4.43
C CYS A 166 16.47 -1.02 3.91
N ALA A 167 15.34 -0.31 3.98
CA ALA A 167 14.08 -0.68 3.34
C ALA A 167 13.68 0.36 2.30
N TYR A 168 13.11 -0.05 1.17
CA TYR A 168 12.74 0.81 0.04
C TYR A 168 11.38 0.45 -0.52
N GLY A 169 10.48 1.44 -0.62
CA GLY A 169 9.15 1.21 -1.16
C GLY A 169 8.56 2.44 -1.84
N ASN A 170 7.60 2.21 -2.73
CA ASN A 170 6.77 3.23 -3.35
C ASN A 170 5.37 3.21 -2.70
N LEU A 171 5.04 4.29 -1.98
CA LEU A 171 3.82 4.35 -1.17
C LEU A 171 2.67 5.12 -1.81
N VAL A 172 2.81 5.58 -3.06
CA VAL A 172 1.84 6.48 -3.71
C VAL A 172 1.17 5.86 -4.93
N GLY A 173 1.53 4.63 -5.29
CA GLY A 173 0.76 3.85 -6.25
C GLY A 173 0.97 4.23 -7.71
N ASN A 174 1.96 5.06 -8.05
CA ASN A 174 2.41 5.25 -9.43
C ASN A 174 3.18 4.01 -9.94
N SER A 175 3.28 3.88 -11.27
CA SER A 175 3.79 2.71 -11.98
C SER A 175 5.25 2.35 -11.62
N CYS A 176 5.57 1.05 -11.71
CA CYS A 176 6.86 0.42 -11.38
C CYS A 176 8.03 0.80 -12.33
N GLY A 177 7.87 1.77 -13.24
CA GLY A 177 8.89 2.15 -14.24
C GLY A 177 10.12 2.84 -13.63
N SER A 178 11.27 2.68 -14.31
CA SER A 178 12.63 3.10 -13.90
C SER A 178 12.68 4.44 -13.14
N LEU A 179 13.47 4.44 -12.08
CA LEU A 179 13.61 5.46 -11.05
C LEU A 179 14.29 6.74 -11.57
N THR A 180 13.58 7.60 -12.29
CA THR A 180 14.00 8.99 -12.53
C THR A 180 13.46 9.92 -11.44
N THR A 181 14.34 10.80 -10.96
CA THR A 181 14.35 11.47 -9.65
C THR A 181 13.34 12.61 -9.48
N SER A 182 12.56 12.96 -10.50
CA SER A 182 11.83 14.23 -10.52
C SER A 182 10.41 14.20 -9.96
N ASN A 183 9.82 13.02 -9.71
CA ASN A 183 8.42 12.96 -9.25
C ASN A 183 8.05 11.68 -8.49
N LYS A 184 8.83 11.28 -7.48
CA LYS A 184 8.63 10.00 -6.78
C LYS A 184 8.71 10.10 -5.27
N SER A 185 7.70 9.52 -4.65
CA SER A 185 7.43 9.41 -3.23
C SER A 185 7.97 8.08 -2.70
N PHE A 186 9.30 8.00 -2.66
CA PHE A 186 9.99 6.88 -2.06
C PHE A 186 10.08 7.05 -0.56
N LEU A 187 9.96 5.95 0.16
CA LEU A 187 10.33 5.90 1.55
C LEU A 187 11.52 4.96 1.69
N SER A 188 12.62 5.51 2.22
CA SER A 188 13.72 4.72 2.73
C SER A 188 13.69 4.76 4.26
N PHE A 189 14.11 3.65 4.87
CA PHE A 189 14.37 3.56 6.30
C PHE A 189 15.71 2.88 6.50
N GLY A 190 16.57 3.44 7.36
CA GLY A 190 17.88 2.89 7.70
C GLY A 190 17.95 2.41 9.15
N ILE A 191 18.88 1.51 9.46
CA ILE A 191 19.38 1.21 10.80
C ILE A 191 20.90 1.12 10.71
N SER A 192 21.64 1.73 11.64
CA SER A 192 23.11 1.71 11.69
C SER A 192 23.60 0.92 12.92
N GLY A 193 24.76 0.28 12.81
CA GLY A 193 25.36 -0.51 13.88
C GLY A 193 26.90 -0.39 14.00
N SER A 194 27.33 -0.11 15.23
CA SER A 194 28.40 -0.64 16.11
C SER A 194 28.27 0.27 17.34
N GLU A 195 28.43 -0.21 18.58
CA GLU A 195 27.86 0.32 19.86
C GLU A 195 27.77 1.87 20.10
N ARG A 196 28.40 2.71 19.28
CA ARG A 196 28.34 4.17 19.26
C ARG A 196 27.45 4.79 18.15
N PHE A 197 27.01 4.01 17.16
CA PHE A 197 26.11 4.43 16.09
C PHE A 197 24.68 4.01 16.44
N GLY A 198 23.99 4.85 17.21
CA GLY A 198 22.60 4.62 17.59
C GLY A 198 21.72 4.40 16.36
N GLY A 199 20.89 3.36 16.37
CA GLY A 199 19.98 3.02 15.26
C GLY A 199 19.03 4.18 14.95
N ARG A 200 19.30 4.93 13.87
CA ARG A 200 18.46 6.03 13.42
C ARG A 200 17.58 5.57 12.25
N VAL A 201 16.28 5.59 12.48
CA VAL A 201 15.25 5.35 11.46
C VAL A 201 15.04 6.64 10.68
N PHE A 202 15.63 6.75 9.49
CA PHE A 202 15.42 7.89 8.59
C PHE A 202 14.09 7.75 7.85
N GLY A 203 13.28 8.80 7.80
CA GLY A 203 12.05 8.83 6.99
C GLY A 203 12.21 9.70 5.74
N ASN A 204 11.27 9.62 4.81
CA ASN A 204 11.26 10.41 3.57
C ASN A 204 11.37 11.92 3.88
N PRO A 205 12.39 12.65 3.37
CA PRO A 205 12.54 14.09 3.61
C PRO A 205 11.38 14.93 3.05
N ASN A 206 10.59 14.39 2.11
CA ASN A 206 9.50 15.08 1.43
C ASN A 206 8.13 14.89 2.09
N THR A 207 8.04 14.14 3.19
CA THR A 207 6.79 14.04 3.98
C THR A 207 6.90 14.93 5.21
N LYS A 208 6.57 16.21 5.05
CA LYS A 208 6.12 17.06 6.16
C LYS A 208 4.62 16.87 6.41
#